data_AF-A0A1H8X060-F1
#
_entry.id   AF-A0A1H8X060-F1
#
_cell.length_a   1.000
_cell.length_b   1.000
_cell.length_c   1.000
_cell.angle_alpha   90.00
_cell.angle_beta   90.00
_cell.angle_gamma   90.00
#
_symmetry.space_group_name_H-M   'P 1'
#
loop_
_entity.id
_entity.type
_entity.pdbx_description
1 polymer ?
#
loop_
_entity_poly.entity_id
_entity_poly.type
_entity_poly.pdbx_seq_one_letter_code
_entity_poly.pdbx_strand_id
1 'polypeptide(L)'
;MPFDGSHYVSASPLTQMLKASKQQIEQGWCQHAMRQRGSVCMIGSFTIEDYALFSKADGLLLQAINGLGYRHSSVAQFNDDVQRTKDEVLEVYDRAIERSMTPA
;
A
#
# COMPACT_ATOMS: atom_id res chain seq x y z
N MET A 1 -25.17 -9.41 -30.95
CA MET A 1 -23.77 -8.92 -30.84
C MET A 1 -23.73 -7.56 -31.53
N PRO A 2 -23.13 -6.50 -30.94
CA PRO A 2 -21.73 -6.55 -30.51
C PRO A 2 -21.34 -5.72 -29.27
N PHE A 3 -20.08 -5.94 -28.85
CA PHE A 3 -19.27 -5.22 -27.86
C PHE A 3 -19.73 -5.23 -26.39
N ASP A 4 -19.17 -6.16 -25.62
CA ASP A 4 -18.53 -5.78 -24.35
C ASP A 4 -17.12 -6.33 -24.38
N GLY A 5 -16.21 -5.52 -24.93
CA GLY A 5 -14.78 -5.67 -24.69
C GLY A 5 -14.53 -5.38 -23.22
N SER A 6 -14.88 -6.33 -22.34
CA SER A 6 -14.36 -6.39 -20.98
C SER A 6 -12.86 -6.61 -21.12
N HIS A 7 -12.15 -5.50 -21.31
CA HIS A 7 -10.75 -5.40 -20.97
C HIS A 7 -10.68 -5.83 -19.51
N TYR A 8 -10.42 -7.12 -19.29
CA TYR A 8 -9.77 -7.58 -18.08
C TYR A 8 -8.44 -6.84 -18.06
N VAL A 9 -8.45 -5.62 -17.53
CA VAL A 9 -7.24 -4.93 -17.12
C VAL A 9 -6.75 -5.78 -15.97
N SER A 10 -5.97 -6.82 -16.30
CA SER A 10 -5.24 -7.58 -15.32
C SER A 10 -4.48 -6.54 -14.52
N ALA A 11 -4.84 -6.39 -13.25
CA ALA A 11 -4.29 -5.35 -12.40
C ALA A 11 -2.77 -5.43 -12.52
N SER A 12 -2.11 -4.29 -12.75
CA SER A 12 -0.66 -4.28 -12.91
C SER A 12 0.01 -5.01 -11.73
N PRO A 13 1.18 -5.66 -11.92
CA PRO A 13 1.89 -6.34 -10.83
C PRO A 13 2.04 -5.45 -9.58
N LEU A 14 2.19 -4.14 -9.80
CA LEU A 14 2.22 -3.11 -8.76
C LEU A 14 0.90 -2.99 -8.00
N THR A 15 -0.21 -2.92 -8.70
CA THR A 15 -1.55 -2.85 -8.10
C THR A 15 -1.87 -4.13 -7.31
N GLN A 16 -1.49 -5.29 -7.85
CA GLN A 16 -1.68 -6.57 -7.16
C GLN A 16 -0.86 -6.63 -5.86
N MET A 17 0.41 -6.20 -5.92
CA MET A 17 1.29 -6.11 -4.76
C MET A 17 0.71 -5.21 -3.67
N LEU A 18 0.20 -4.03 -4.02
CA LEU A 18 -0.45 -3.11 -3.07
C LEU A 18 -1.71 -3.72 -2.45
N LYS A 19 -2.57 -4.38 -3.25
CA LYS A 19 -3.79 -5.05 -2.77
C LYS A 19 -3.47 -6.21 -1.82
N ALA A 20 -2.52 -7.07 -2.16
CA ALA A 20 -2.10 -8.18 -1.31
C ALA A 20 -1.53 -7.67 0.02
N SER A 21 -0.72 -6.60 -0.04
CA SER A 21 -0.14 -5.97 1.15
C SER A 21 -1.22 -5.34 2.04
N LYS A 22 -2.21 -4.67 1.44
CA LYS A 22 -3.38 -4.15 2.16
C LYS A 22 -4.11 -5.28 2.89
N GLN A 23 -4.37 -6.41 2.23
CA GLN A 23 -5.04 -7.56 2.85
C GLN A 23 -4.28 -8.10 4.08
N GLN A 24 -2.94 -8.13 4.03
CA GLN A 24 -2.16 -8.53 5.21
C GLN A 24 -2.31 -7.53 6.37
N ILE A 25 -2.30 -6.23 6.07
CA ILE A 25 -2.53 -5.16 7.07
C ILE A 25 -3.94 -5.25 7.66
N GLU A 26 -4.95 -5.56 6.83
CA GLU A 26 -6.32 -5.81 7.28
C GLU A 26 -6.41 -6.99 8.25
N GLN A 27 -5.63 -8.05 8.04
CA GLN A 27 -5.57 -9.20 8.94
C GLN A 27 -4.81 -8.90 10.24
N GLY A 28 -3.76 -8.07 10.16
CA GLY A 28 -3.00 -7.67 11.33
C GLY A 28 -2.01 -6.58 11.00
N TRP A 29 -2.13 -5.45 11.69
CA TRP A 29 -1.22 -4.32 11.54
C TRP A 29 -0.42 -4.08 12.82
N CYS A 30 0.85 -3.71 12.67
CA CYS A 30 1.68 -3.23 13.77
C CYS A 30 2.58 -2.06 13.34
N GLN A 31 2.78 -1.14 14.28
CA GLN A 31 3.91 -0.20 14.28
C GLN A 31 5.19 -1.00 14.55
N HIS A 32 6.33 -0.66 13.95
CA HIS A 32 7.55 -1.50 13.91
C HIS A 32 7.95 -2.13 15.25
N ALA A 33 7.83 -1.39 16.36
CA ALA A 33 8.19 -1.84 17.71
C ALA A 33 7.17 -2.81 18.36
N MET A 34 5.96 -2.93 17.82
CA MET A 34 4.86 -3.73 18.38
C MET A 34 4.57 -4.99 17.56
N ARG A 35 5.56 -5.55 16.87
CA ARG A 35 5.35 -6.76 16.05
C ARG A 35 4.89 -7.93 16.91
N GLN A 36 3.61 -8.26 16.80
CA GLN A 36 3.02 -9.44 17.40
C GLN A 36 2.89 -10.56 16.35
N ARG A 37 2.70 -11.80 16.82
CA ARG A 37 2.53 -12.94 15.91
C ARG A 37 1.26 -12.74 15.07
N GLY A 38 1.43 -12.62 13.75
CA GLY A 38 0.31 -12.42 12.80
C GLY A 38 0.03 -10.97 12.43
N SER A 39 0.81 -10.00 12.93
CA SER A 39 0.74 -8.60 12.49
C SER A 39 1.94 -8.20 11.64
N VAL A 40 1.73 -7.30 10.67
CA VAL A 40 2.77 -6.75 9.80
C VAL A 40 2.75 -5.23 9.79
N CYS A 41 3.91 -4.60 9.60
CA CYS A 41 3.99 -3.18 9.28
C CYS A 41 3.82 -2.95 7.77
N MET A 42 3.66 -1.69 7.34
CA MET A 42 3.49 -1.37 5.92
C MET A 42 4.61 -1.90 5.01
N ILE A 43 5.86 -1.85 5.46
CA ILE A 43 6.99 -2.38 4.68
C ILE A 43 7.03 -3.91 4.74
N GLY A 44 6.73 -4.48 5.91
CA GLY A 44 6.77 -5.92 6.15
C GLY A 44 5.59 -6.72 5.57
N SER A 45 4.55 -6.04 5.07
CA SER A 45 3.42 -6.66 4.37
C SER A 45 3.73 -6.99 2.90
N PHE A 46 4.80 -6.42 2.35
CA PHE A 46 5.21 -6.68 0.98
C PHE A 46 5.97 -8.01 0.84
N THR A 47 5.59 -8.79 -0.16
CA THR A 47 6.43 -9.88 -0.67
C THR A 47 7.38 -9.30 -1.72
N ILE A 48 8.66 -9.17 -1.38
CA ILE A 48 9.66 -8.53 -2.24
C ILE A 48 10.35 -9.60 -3.10
N GLU A 49 9.81 -9.83 -4.30
CA GLU A 49 10.45 -10.67 -5.33
C GLU A 49 11.22 -9.82 -6.35
N ASP A 50 10.74 -8.59 -6.59
CA ASP A 50 11.36 -7.58 -7.46
C ASP A 50 11.50 -6.26 -6.68
N TYR A 51 12.74 -5.86 -6.43
CA TYR A 51 13.06 -4.64 -5.72
C TYR A 51 12.62 -3.37 -6.47
N ALA A 52 12.67 -3.37 -7.81
CA ALA A 52 12.22 -2.24 -8.60
C ALA A 52 10.70 -2.05 -8.50
N LEU A 53 9.95 -3.16 -8.45
CA LEU A 53 8.51 -3.14 -8.22
C LEU A 53 8.17 -2.65 -6.80
N PHE A 54 8.90 -3.14 -5.80
CA PHE A 54 8.79 -2.68 -4.41
C PHE A 54 9.06 -1.18 -4.30
N SER A 55 10.15 -0.68 -4.90
CA SER A 55 10.50 0.75 -4.85
C SER A 55 9.42 1.64 -5.48
N LYS A 56 8.75 1.17 -6.54
CA LYS A 56 7.57 1.85 -7.11
C LYS A 56 6.38 1.85 -6.15
N ALA A 57 6.12 0.73 -5.46
CA ALA A 57 5.05 0.62 -4.48
C ALA A 57 5.28 1.55 -3.28
N ASP A 58 6.49 1.56 -2.73
CA ASP A 58 6.91 2.45 -1.66
C ASP A 58 6.77 3.93 -2.07
N GLY A 59 7.17 4.29 -3.29
CA GLY A 59 6.97 5.63 -3.85
C GLY A 59 5.50 6.03 -3.94
N LEU A 60 4.61 5.12 -4.37
CA LEU A 60 3.17 5.39 -4.42
C LEU A 60 2.55 5.55 -3.03
N LEU A 61 2.98 4.74 -2.05
CA LEU A 61 2.55 4.90 -0.66
C LEU A 61 3.01 6.25 -0.11
N LEU A 62 4.25 6.66 -0.35
CA LEU A 62 4.74 7.97 0.08
C LEU A 62 3.98 9.13 -0.59
N GLN A 63 3.64 9.02 -1.87
CA GLN A 63 2.79 10.00 -2.55
C GLN A 63 1.36 10.02 -1.98
N ALA A 64 0.82 8.87 -1.60
CA ALA A 64 -0.49 8.76 -0.97
C ALA A 64 -0.48 9.41 0.43
N ILE A 65 0.53 9.12 1.25
CA ILE A 65 0.76 9.74 2.57
C ILE A 65 0.76 11.27 2.45
N ASN A 66 1.61 11.81 1.56
CA ASN A 66 1.69 13.25 1.34
C ASN A 66 0.38 13.82 0.76
N GLY A 67 -0.28 13.08 -0.13
CA GLY A 67 -1.54 13.48 -0.75
C GLY A 67 -2.74 13.52 0.21
N LEU A 68 -2.68 12.79 1.32
CA LEU A 68 -3.65 12.84 2.41
C LEU A 68 -3.32 13.91 3.45
N GLY A 69 -2.21 14.65 3.27
CA GLY A 69 -1.81 15.76 4.15
C GLY A 69 -0.90 15.37 5.31
N TYR A 70 -0.49 14.11 5.40
CA TYR A 70 0.46 13.64 6.40
C TYR A 70 1.88 14.11 6.03
N ARG A 71 2.59 14.68 7.01
CA ARG A 71 3.93 15.28 6.81
C ARG A 71 5.04 14.32 7.23
N HIS A 72 5.14 13.19 6.54
CA HIS A 72 6.17 12.18 6.80
C HIS A 72 7.09 12.05 5.60
N SER A 73 8.39 11.91 5.84
CA SER A 73 9.42 11.82 4.80
C SER A 73 9.59 10.41 4.24
N SER A 74 8.98 9.40 4.88
CA SER A 74 9.04 8.01 4.45
C SER A 74 7.81 7.23 4.95
N VAL A 75 7.54 6.10 4.27
CA VAL A 75 6.48 5.14 4.68
C VAL A 75 6.76 4.57 6.07
N ALA A 76 8.03 4.31 6.40
CA ALA A 76 8.42 3.82 7.72
C ALA A 76 8.10 4.84 8.83
N GLN A 77 8.47 6.11 8.63
CA GLN A 77 8.18 7.16 9.61
C GLN A 77 6.67 7.34 9.83
N PHE A 78 5.88 7.24 8.76
CA PHE A 78 4.42 7.28 8.85
C PHE A 78 3.84 6.08 9.61
N ASN A 79 4.31 4.87 9.30
CA ASN A 79 3.84 3.65 9.98
C ASN A 79 4.16 3.67 11.48
N ASP A 80 5.31 4.22 11.86
CA ASP A 80 5.83 4.18 13.23
C ASP A 80 5.43 5.40 14.07
N ASP A 81 4.64 6.33 13.51
CA ASP A 81 4.07 7.43 14.26
C ASP A 81 3.13 6.89 15.35
N VAL A 82 3.37 7.26 16.61
CA VAL A 82 2.62 6.74 17.77
C VAL A 82 1.14 7.09 17.72
N GLN A 83 0.76 8.13 16.99
CA GLN A 83 -0.64 8.52 16.80
C GLN A 83 -1.29 7.82 15.60
N ARG A 84 -0.52 7.02 14.85
CA ARG A 84 -1.05 6.36 13.66
C ARG A 84 -2.07 5.30 14.06
N THR A 85 -3.18 5.27 13.34
CA THR A 85 -4.16 4.18 13.43
C THR A 85 -4.09 3.27 12.20
N LYS A 86 -4.66 2.06 12.34
CA LYS A 86 -4.81 1.11 11.25
C LYS A 86 -5.64 1.66 10.09
N ASP A 87 -6.72 2.38 10.38
CA ASP A 87 -7.65 2.86 9.36
C ASP A 87 -6.97 3.86 8.42
N GLU A 88 -6.13 4.73 8.96
CA GLU A 88 -5.37 5.70 8.19
C GLU A 88 -4.24 5.04 7.37
N VAL A 89 -3.69 3.92 7.85
CA VAL A 89 -2.79 3.06 7.06
C VAL A 89 -3.55 2.44 5.88
N LEU A 90 -4.75 1.92 6.13
CA LEU A 90 -5.59 1.33 5.07
C LEU A 90 -6.03 2.37 4.04
N GLU A 91 -6.34 3.60 4.47
CA GLU A 91 -6.66 4.73 3.60
C GLU A 91 -5.48 5.09 2.68
N VAL A 92 -4.25 5.07 3.20
CA VAL A 92 -3.04 5.25 2.37
C VAL A 92 -2.93 4.15 1.32
N TYR A 93 -3.18 2.88 1.67
CA TYR A 93 -3.19 1.79 0.69
C TYR A 93 -4.27 2.00 -0.37
N ASP A 94 -5.49 2.40 0.01
CA ASP A 94 -6.56 2.67 -0.94
C ASP A 94 -6.18 3.78 -1.92
N ARG A 95 -5.62 4.88 -1.41
CA ARG A 95 -5.17 5.98 -2.25
C ARG A 95 -3.99 5.59 -3.16
N ALA A 96 -3.08 4.74 -2.68
CA ALA A 96 -1.97 4.23 -3.48
C ALA A 96 -2.45 3.28 -4.60
N ILE A 97 -3.45 2.44 -4.32
CA ILE A 97 -4.09 1.54 -5.30
C ILE A 97 -4.83 2.35 -6.37
N GLU A 98 -5.58 3.37 -5.98
CA GLU A 98 -6.23 4.27 -6.95
C GLU A 98 -5.22 4.94 -7.89
N ARG A 99 -4.11 5.42 -7.32
CA ARG A 99 -3.01 6.01 -8.10
C ARG A 99 -2.34 5.00 -9.01
N SER A 100 -2.16 3.75 -8.61
CA SER A 100 -1.55 2.71 -9.45
C SER A 100 -2.44 2.28 -10.63
N MET A 101 -3.74 2.58 -10.55
CA MET A 101 -4.73 2.30 -11.60
C MET A 101 -4.97 3.50 -12.53
N THR A 102 -4.57 4.70 -12.13
CA THR A 102 -4.71 5.91 -12.95
C THR A 102 -3.44 6.10 -13.79
N PRO A 103 -3.52 6.19 -15.14
CA PRO A 103 -2.37 6.58 -15.94
C PRO A 103 -1.96 8.01 -15.58
N ALA A 104 -0.65 8.21 -15.39
CA ALA A 104 -0.05 9.51 -15.07
C ALA A 104 -0.28 10.56 -16.17
#